data_AF-A0A839IRJ9-F1
#
_entry.id   AF-A0A839IRJ9-F1
#
_cell.length_a   1.000
_cell.length_b   1.000
_cell.length_c   1.000
_cell.angle_alpha   90.00
_cell.angle_beta   90.00
_cell.angle_gamma   90.00
#
_symmetry.space_group_name_H-M   'P 1'
#
loop_
_entity.id
_entity.type
_entity.pdbx_description
1 polymer ?
#
loop_
_entity_poly.entity_id
_entity_poly.type
_entity_poly.pdbx_seq_one_letter_code
_entity_poly.pdbx_strand_id
1 'polypeptide(L)'
;MKSQDIILLFKLISLEKREKQPHKMHKLYSRYKDDIYCDLLAFKCEMNIEKAKIYDCKKEVLNTISSSQNITDGSAGRCSYCIDDKLSSFISDSIEREQSREELYSTRALEQETGISKSQISLSINRCIEIGLAIRERKNGFLRANRKELLSFIYYGIKYVFPVKPGQLTRGISTSFDAPILKGKLMSAGENKLVWPDAKGKTKGLSVEPLHKSCTYAATRDPEMHALLALTDAIRLGAPRERELAYKMLEKELRID
;
A
#
# COMPACT_ATOMS: atom_id res chain seq x y z
N MET A 1 -7.17 -12.88 -14.69
CA MET A 1 -6.55 -12.56 -13.38
C MET A 1 -5.86 -13.81 -12.84
N LYS A 2 -4.63 -13.69 -12.34
CA LYS A 2 -3.85 -14.77 -11.71
C LYS A 2 -3.75 -14.54 -10.21
N SER A 3 -3.39 -15.57 -9.43
CA SER A 3 -3.35 -15.45 -7.97
C SER A 3 -2.32 -14.44 -7.47
N GLN A 4 -1.17 -14.34 -8.14
CA GLN A 4 -0.14 -13.31 -7.89
C GLN A 4 -0.66 -11.87 -8.01
N ASP A 5 -1.71 -11.64 -8.81
CA ASP A 5 -2.31 -10.30 -9.01
C ASP A 5 -2.96 -9.81 -7.72
N ILE A 6 -3.58 -10.71 -6.95
CA ILE A 6 -4.19 -10.40 -5.65
C ILE A 6 -3.11 -10.00 -4.63
N ILE A 7 -2.00 -10.75 -4.61
CA ILE A 7 -0.87 -10.49 -3.70
C ILE A 7 -0.28 -9.10 -3.96
N LEU A 8 -0.08 -8.77 -5.24
CA LEU A 8 0.41 -7.45 -5.65
C LEU A 8 -0.56 -6.35 -5.19
N LEU A 9 -1.86 -6.48 -5.51
CA LEU A 9 -2.85 -5.46 -5.17
C LEU A 9 -2.96 -5.24 -3.66
N PHE A 10 -2.96 -6.31 -2.86
CA PHE A 10 -2.91 -6.19 -1.40
C PHE A 10 -1.64 -5.51 -0.91
N LYS A 11 -0.49 -5.78 -1.53
CA LYS A 11 0.74 -5.11 -1.15
C LYS A 11 0.69 -3.61 -1.44
N LEU A 12 0.15 -3.20 -2.59
CA LEU A 12 -0.04 -1.78 -2.92
C LEU A 12 -0.96 -1.08 -1.89
N ILE A 13 -2.01 -1.77 -1.45
CA ILE A 13 -2.92 -1.25 -0.42
C ILE A 13 -2.20 -1.10 0.93
N SER A 14 -1.39 -2.09 1.30
CA SER A 14 -0.60 -2.02 2.54
C SER A 14 0.41 -0.89 2.54
N LEU A 15 1.15 -0.71 1.43
CA LEU A 15 2.07 0.42 1.28
C LEU A 15 1.34 1.75 1.44
N GLU A 16 0.18 1.90 0.80
CA GLU A 16 -0.63 3.11 0.94
C GLU A 16 -1.13 3.34 2.38
N LYS A 17 -1.45 2.27 3.13
CA LYS A 17 -1.84 2.41 4.54
C LYS A 17 -0.69 2.88 5.41
N ARG A 18 0.53 2.38 5.17
CA ARG A 18 1.74 2.81 5.89
C ARG A 18 2.01 4.30 5.66
N GLU A 19 1.84 4.80 4.44
CA GLU A 19 1.93 6.24 4.15
C GLU A 19 0.94 7.08 4.94
N LYS A 20 -0.30 6.59 5.08
CA LYS A 20 -1.39 7.28 5.78
C LYS A 20 -1.37 7.11 7.30
N GLN A 21 -0.52 6.24 7.84
CA GLN A 21 -0.29 6.09 9.28
C GLN A 21 1.03 6.77 9.63
N PRO A 22 1.05 8.10 9.86
CA PRO A 22 2.24 8.71 10.44
C PRO A 22 2.41 8.13 11.84
N HIS A 23 3.43 7.30 12.06
CA HIS A 23 3.86 6.92 13.39
C HIS A 23 3.96 8.18 14.25
N LYS A 24 3.13 8.28 15.32
CA LYS A 24 3.26 9.18 16.48
C LYS A 24 4.12 10.44 16.26
N MET A 25 3.75 11.32 15.33
CA MET A 25 4.37 12.65 15.17
C MET A 25 3.29 13.75 15.10
N HIS A 26 2.25 13.59 15.92
CA HIS A 26 1.15 14.55 16.00
C HIS A 26 0.92 15.02 17.44
N LYS A 27 1.95 15.67 17.99
CA LYS A 27 1.78 16.68 19.05
C LYS A 27 2.54 17.98 18.78
N LEU A 28 3.44 18.01 17.79
CA LEU A 28 4.18 19.22 17.38
C LEU A 28 3.58 19.90 16.14
N TYR A 29 2.88 19.15 15.28
CA TYR A 29 2.43 19.65 13.97
C TYR A 29 1.16 20.52 13.98
N SER A 30 0.35 20.52 15.04
CA SER A 30 -0.87 21.36 15.05
C SER A 30 -0.60 22.84 15.34
N ARG A 31 0.63 23.21 15.74
CA ARG A 31 1.03 24.61 15.92
C ARG A 31 1.64 25.22 14.64
N TYR A 32 2.11 24.38 13.72
CA TYR A 32 2.89 24.82 12.55
C TYR A 32 2.08 24.89 11.24
N LYS A 33 0.81 24.46 11.28
CA LYS A 33 -0.07 24.41 10.10
C LYS A 33 -0.59 25.79 9.70
N ASP A 34 -0.63 26.73 10.64
CA ASP A 34 -1.17 28.06 10.40
C ASP A 34 -0.13 29.02 9.78
N ASP A 35 1.16 28.80 10.03
CA ASP A 35 2.24 29.68 9.52
C ASP A 35 2.61 29.38 8.05
N ILE A 36 2.72 28.11 7.66
CA ILE A 36 3.12 27.72 6.29
C ILE A 36 2.00 28.03 5.27
N TYR A 37 0.73 28.02 5.69
CA TYR A 37 -0.39 28.31 4.79
C TYR A 37 -0.43 29.80 4.41
N CYS A 38 0.06 30.69 5.27
CA CYS A 38 0.21 32.12 4.99
C CYS A 38 1.31 32.39 3.95
N ASP A 39 2.45 31.71 4.04
CA ASP A 39 3.58 31.91 3.12
C ASP A 39 3.29 31.38 1.70
N LEU A 40 2.61 30.23 1.60
CA LEU A 40 2.19 29.68 0.29
C LEU A 40 1.06 30.47 -0.36
N LEU A 41 0.24 31.17 0.42
CA LEU A 41 -0.79 32.08 -0.09
C LEU A 41 -0.19 33.43 -0.50
N ALA A 42 0.82 33.93 0.21
CA ALA A 42 1.58 35.12 -0.19
C ALA A 42 2.26 34.92 -1.55
N PHE A 43 2.88 33.74 -1.76
CA PHE A 43 3.50 33.39 -3.05
C PHE A 43 2.47 33.20 -4.19
N LYS A 44 1.22 32.83 -3.86
CA LYS A 44 0.10 32.73 -4.83
C LYS A 44 -0.43 34.08 -5.30
N CYS A 45 -0.38 35.10 -4.44
CA CYS A 45 -0.89 36.44 -4.77
C CYS A 45 -0.02 37.17 -5.80
N GLU A 46 1.28 36.89 -5.89
CA GLU A 46 2.18 37.63 -6.79
C GLU A 46 2.25 37.07 -8.22
N MET A 47 1.89 35.80 -8.46
CA MET A 47 2.19 35.15 -9.75
C MET A 47 1.01 34.64 -10.59
N ASN A 48 -0.25 34.69 -10.12
CA ASN A 48 -1.44 34.36 -10.93
C ASN A 48 -1.32 33.05 -11.74
N ILE A 49 -0.85 31.97 -11.10
CA ILE A 49 -0.52 30.69 -11.76
C ILE A 49 -1.62 29.64 -11.57
N GLU A 50 -2.19 29.13 -12.68
CA GLU A 50 -3.10 27.98 -12.69
C GLU A 50 -2.42 26.67 -12.28
N LYS A 51 -3.17 25.79 -11.61
CA LYS A 51 -2.70 24.53 -10.96
C LYS A 51 -1.85 23.60 -11.84
N ALA A 52 -1.99 23.64 -13.17
CA ALA A 52 -1.20 22.80 -14.08
C ALA A 52 0.27 23.25 -14.18
N LYS A 53 0.54 24.55 -14.05
CA LYS A 53 1.91 25.13 -14.14
C LYS A 53 2.74 24.91 -12.88
N ILE A 54 2.12 24.49 -11.76
CA ILE A 54 2.81 24.24 -10.48
C ILE A 54 3.78 23.05 -10.59
N TYR A 55 3.44 22.03 -11.38
CA TYR A 55 4.28 20.83 -11.51
C TYR A 55 5.54 21.09 -12.35
N ASP A 56 5.40 21.86 -13.44
CA ASP A 56 6.54 22.30 -14.27
C ASP A 56 7.40 23.34 -13.55
N CYS A 57 6.79 24.29 -12.82
CA CYS A 57 7.52 25.28 -12.01
C CYS A 57 8.33 24.60 -10.89
N LYS A 58 7.82 23.53 -10.27
CA LYS A 58 8.59 22.75 -9.30
C LYS A 58 9.84 22.12 -9.94
N LYS A 59 9.74 21.65 -11.18
CA LYS A 59 10.84 21.03 -11.94
C LYS A 59 11.86 22.07 -12.43
N GLU A 60 11.41 23.26 -12.82
CA GLU A 60 12.28 24.39 -13.17
C GLU A 60 13.01 24.96 -11.94
N VAL A 61 12.33 25.15 -10.81
CA VAL A 61 12.95 25.54 -9.54
C VAL A 61 13.98 24.52 -9.08
N LEU A 62 13.71 23.22 -9.24
CA LEU A 62 14.66 22.13 -8.97
C LEU A 62 15.90 22.17 -9.88
N ASN A 63 15.74 22.50 -11.17
CA ASN A 63 16.87 22.67 -12.09
C ASN A 63 17.71 23.90 -11.73
N THR A 64 17.08 25.00 -11.32
CA THR A 64 17.76 26.22 -10.87
C THR A 64 18.52 25.99 -9.57
N ILE A 65 17.96 25.30 -8.58
CA ILE A 65 18.66 24.97 -7.32
C ILE A 65 19.88 24.05 -7.58
N SER A 66 19.74 23.09 -8.51
CA SER A 66 20.84 22.20 -8.90
C SER A 66 21.97 22.91 -9.65
N SER A 67 21.65 23.99 -10.38
CA SER A 67 22.62 24.83 -11.11
C SER A 67 23.16 26.01 -10.28
N SER A 68 22.52 26.35 -9.15
CA SER A 68 22.93 27.42 -8.24
C SER A 68 24.12 27.03 -7.34
N GLN A 69 24.53 25.77 -7.29
CA GLN A 69 25.68 25.34 -6.48
C GLN A 69 27.05 25.72 -7.07
N ASN A 70 27.12 26.33 -8.26
CA ASN A 70 28.39 26.72 -8.90
C ASN A 70 28.38 28.13 -9.50
N ILE A 71 28.01 29.15 -8.72
CA ILE A 71 28.39 30.54 -9.04
C ILE A 71 28.91 31.22 -7.77
N THR A 72 30.20 31.04 -7.50
CA THR A 72 30.97 32.03 -6.74
C THR A 72 31.57 33.00 -7.73
N ASP A 73 30.93 34.14 -7.95
CA ASP A 73 31.64 35.29 -8.46
C ASP A 73 31.06 36.58 -7.89
N GLY A 74 31.96 37.39 -7.38
CA GLY A 74 31.64 38.60 -6.63
C GLY A 74 31.06 39.69 -7.52
N SER A 75 29.91 40.23 -7.12
CA SER A 75 29.62 41.66 -7.06
C SER A 75 28.16 41.86 -6.66
N ALA A 76 27.93 42.92 -5.88
CA ALA A 76 26.69 43.21 -5.21
C ALA A 76 25.48 43.35 -6.15
N GLY A 77 24.43 42.56 -5.90
CA GLY A 77 23.11 42.68 -6.53
C GLY A 77 22.05 42.00 -5.66
N ARG A 78 21.26 42.79 -4.94
CA ARG A 78 20.21 42.34 -4.02
C ARG A 78 19.05 41.68 -4.79
N CYS A 79 19.00 40.35 -4.76
CA CYS A 79 17.83 39.54 -4.36
C CYS A 79 18.26 38.06 -4.37
N SER A 80 18.99 37.63 -3.33
CA SER A 80 19.08 36.20 -3.03
C SER A 80 17.81 35.87 -2.28
N TYR A 81 16.85 35.16 -2.88
CA TYR A 81 15.79 34.55 -2.10
C TYR A 81 16.48 33.73 -1.01
N CYS A 82 16.50 34.24 0.22
CA CYS A 82 16.88 33.45 1.37
C CYS A 82 15.77 32.42 1.51
N ILE A 83 15.92 31.28 0.84
CA ILE A 83 15.20 30.08 1.22
C ILE A 83 15.62 29.88 2.68
N ASP A 84 14.76 30.28 3.63
CA ASP A 84 15.01 30.09 5.05
C ASP A 84 15.43 28.63 5.25
N ASP A 85 16.39 28.37 6.14
CA ASP A 85 16.94 27.03 6.40
C ASP A 85 15.82 26.00 6.66
N LYS A 86 14.68 26.48 7.17
CA LYS A 86 13.44 25.72 7.38
C LYS A 86 12.70 25.32 6.10
N LEU A 87 12.68 26.16 5.06
CA LEU A 87 12.10 25.83 3.76
C LEU A 87 13.02 24.86 3.01
N SER A 88 14.35 25.03 3.14
CA SER A 88 15.35 24.11 2.61
C SER A 88 15.24 22.71 3.25
N SER A 89 15.10 22.65 4.58
CA SER A 89 14.89 21.40 5.30
C SER A 89 13.55 20.75 4.95
N PHE A 90 12.46 21.54 4.85
CA PHE A 90 11.15 21.02 4.46
C PHE A 90 11.12 20.47 3.03
N ILE A 91 11.82 21.10 2.09
CA ILE A 91 11.98 20.62 0.72
C ILE A 91 12.81 19.33 0.71
N SER A 92 13.93 19.29 1.44
CA SER A 92 14.77 18.10 1.56
C SER A 92 14.01 16.92 2.16
N ASP A 93 13.29 17.13 3.27
CA ASP A 93 12.41 16.13 3.89
C ASP A 93 11.31 15.65 2.93
N SER A 94 10.82 16.53 2.06
CA SER A 94 9.79 16.18 1.07
C SER A 94 10.37 15.37 -0.09
N ILE A 95 11.59 15.68 -0.52
CA ILE A 95 12.33 14.95 -1.56
C ILE A 95 12.72 13.56 -1.05
N GLU A 96 13.26 13.45 0.16
CA GLU A 96 13.59 12.16 0.78
C GLU A 96 12.34 11.28 0.96
N ARG A 97 11.19 11.89 1.32
CA ARG A 97 9.90 11.19 1.35
C ARG A 97 9.41 10.73 -0.03
N GLU A 98 9.65 11.50 -1.09
CA GLU A 98 9.29 11.09 -2.46
C GLU A 98 10.22 10.01 -3.00
N GLN A 99 11.53 10.13 -2.80
CA GLN A 99 12.53 9.14 -3.20
C GLN A 99 12.36 7.81 -2.45
N SER A 100 12.14 7.85 -1.14
CA SER A 100 11.83 6.63 -0.37
C SER A 100 10.54 5.96 -0.82
N ARG A 101 9.54 6.74 -1.25
CA ARG A 101 8.30 6.18 -1.80
C ARG A 101 8.53 5.53 -3.16
N GLU A 102 9.30 6.13 -4.05
CA GLU A 102 9.67 5.50 -5.33
C GLU A 102 10.43 4.18 -5.14
N GLU A 103 11.33 4.14 -4.15
CA GLU A 103 12.06 2.93 -3.81
C GLU A 103 11.11 1.81 -3.32
N LEU A 104 10.15 2.13 -2.44
CA LEU A 104 9.17 1.16 -1.92
C LEU A 104 8.23 0.59 -2.98
N TYR A 105 7.87 1.39 -3.99
CA TYR A 105 7.01 0.98 -5.10
C TYR A 105 7.79 0.37 -6.28
N SER A 106 9.12 0.34 -6.21
CA SER A 106 9.95 -0.29 -7.22
C SER A 106 9.66 -1.79 -7.34
N THR A 107 9.84 -2.36 -8.53
CA THR A 107 9.65 -3.80 -8.76
C THR A 107 10.58 -4.65 -7.88
N ARG A 108 11.76 -4.13 -7.54
CA ARG A 108 12.71 -4.77 -6.61
C ARG A 108 12.17 -4.82 -5.19
N ALA A 109 11.66 -3.70 -4.66
CA ALA A 109 11.09 -3.67 -3.31
C ALA A 109 9.84 -4.56 -3.22
N LEU A 110 8.98 -4.50 -4.23
CA LEU A 110 7.80 -5.37 -4.31
C LEU A 110 8.17 -6.86 -4.35
N GLU A 111 9.23 -7.24 -5.06
CA GLU A 111 9.74 -8.62 -5.06
C GLU A 111 10.19 -9.05 -3.66
N GLN A 112 10.97 -8.21 -2.97
CA GLN A 112 11.46 -8.50 -1.62
C GLN A 112 10.32 -8.65 -0.61
N GLU A 113 9.27 -7.84 -0.74
CA GLU A 113 8.14 -7.85 0.18
C GLU A 113 7.14 -8.98 -0.10
N THR A 114 6.91 -9.31 -1.38
CA THR A 114 5.86 -10.28 -1.78
C THR A 114 6.39 -11.67 -2.10
N GLY A 115 7.70 -11.83 -2.37
CA GLY A 115 8.31 -13.07 -2.84
C GLY A 115 7.94 -13.43 -4.29
N ILE A 116 7.37 -12.48 -5.05
CA ILE A 116 7.05 -12.63 -6.47
C ILE A 116 8.20 -12.05 -7.30
N SER A 117 8.69 -12.80 -8.29
CA SER A 117 9.80 -12.33 -9.13
C SER A 117 9.47 -11.02 -9.86
N LYS A 118 10.46 -10.14 -10.09
CA LYS A 118 10.29 -8.88 -10.82
C LYS A 118 9.51 -9.00 -12.14
N SER A 119 9.81 -10.02 -12.96
CA SER A 119 9.13 -10.23 -14.24
C SER A 119 7.64 -10.53 -14.06
N GLN A 120 7.28 -11.38 -13.10
CA GLN A 120 5.90 -11.67 -12.75
C GLN A 120 5.17 -10.46 -12.14
N ILE A 121 5.88 -9.60 -11.39
CA ILE A 121 5.32 -8.33 -10.90
C ILE A 121 5.00 -7.41 -12.08
N SER A 122 5.93 -7.18 -13.00
CA SER A 122 5.69 -6.33 -14.18
C SER A 122 4.50 -6.82 -15.01
N LEU A 123 4.41 -8.14 -15.26
CA LEU A 123 3.28 -8.74 -15.96
C LEU A 123 1.97 -8.60 -15.17
N SER A 124 2.03 -8.70 -13.85
CA SER A 124 0.87 -8.54 -12.96
C SER A 124 0.35 -7.10 -12.98
N ILE A 125 1.24 -6.11 -12.90
CA ILE A 125 0.91 -4.68 -13.01
C ILE A 125 0.15 -4.42 -14.32
N ASN A 126 0.69 -4.88 -15.45
CA ASN A 126 0.08 -4.65 -16.76
C ASN A 126 -1.32 -5.27 -16.83
N ARG A 127 -1.48 -6.54 -16.39
CA ARG A 127 -2.78 -7.20 -16.35
C ARG A 127 -3.77 -6.46 -15.45
N CYS A 128 -3.36 -6.04 -14.24
CA CYS A 128 -4.23 -5.35 -13.31
C CYS A 128 -4.71 -3.99 -13.84
N ILE A 129 -3.85 -3.27 -14.56
CA ILE A 129 -4.22 -2.01 -15.23
C ILE A 129 -5.22 -2.28 -16.35
N GLU A 130 -4.95 -3.27 -17.20
CA GLU A 130 -5.80 -3.64 -18.34
C GLU A 130 -7.24 -3.98 -17.92
N ILE A 131 -7.41 -4.69 -16.79
CA ILE A 131 -8.73 -5.07 -16.27
C ILE A 131 -9.32 -4.06 -15.27
N GLY A 132 -8.68 -2.89 -15.06
CA GLY A 132 -9.18 -1.83 -14.18
C GLY A 132 -9.07 -2.08 -12.67
N LEU A 133 -8.33 -3.11 -12.25
CA LEU A 133 -8.06 -3.40 -10.84
C LEU A 133 -6.88 -2.60 -10.27
N ALA A 134 -6.05 -2.00 -11.12
CA ALA A 134 -5.04 -1.04 -10.72
C ALA A 134 -5.09 0.21 -11.60
N ILE A 135 -4.79 1.36 -11.03
CA ILE A 135 -4.86 2.66 -11.68
C ILE A 135 -3.56 3.40 -11.40
N ARG A 136 -2.98 4.05 -12.42
CA ARG A 136 -1.89 5.00 -12.22
C ARG A 136 -2.46 6.34 -11.81
N GLU A 137 -2.06 6.83 -10.65
CA GLU A 137 -2.52 8.12 -10.14
C GLU A 137 -1.97 9.26 -11.01
N ARG A 138 -2.85 10.16 -11.45
CA ARG A 138 -2.49 11.27 -12.36
C ARG A 138 -1.48 12.26 -11.76
N LYS A 139 -1.46 12.41 -10.44
CA LYS A 139 -0.65 13.43 -9.75
C LYS A 139 0.83 13.06 -9.59
N ASN A 140 1.15 11.78 -9.50
CA ASN A 140 2.47 11.28 -9.11
C ASN A 140 2.89 10.00 -9.85
N GLY A 141 2.03 9.43 -10.71
CA GLY A 141 2.33 8.24 -11.50
C GLY A 141 2.33 6.92 -10.71
N PHE A 142 2.12 6.94 -9.38
CA PHE A 142 2.15 5.74 -8.56
C PHE A 142 0.97 4.83 -8.86
N LEU A 143 1.22 3.54 -8.69
CA LEU A 143 0.23 2.49 -8.90
C LEU A 143 -0.66 2.35 -7.65
N ARG A 144 -1.97 2.49 -7.82
CA ARG A 144 -2.98 2.26 -6.77
C ARG A 144 -3.89 1.12 -7.15
N ALA A 145 -4.29 0.32 -6.16
CA ALA A 145 -5.32 -0.69 -6.35
C ALA A 145 -6.71 -0.03 -6.37
N ASN A 146 -7.57 -0.46 -7.29
CA ASN A 146 -8.98 -0.13 -7.30
C ASN A 146 -9.69 -0.99 -6.24
N ARG A 147 -9.81 -0.45 -5.03
CA ARG A 147 -10.25 -1.20 -3.85
C ARG A 147 -11.69 -1.70 -3.97
N LYS A 148 -12.58 -0.89 -4.53
CA LYS A 148 -14.01 -1.24 -4.71
C LYS A 148 -14.16 -2.44 -5.65
N GLU A 149 -13.51 -2.39 -6.80
CA GLU A 149 -13.57 -3.50 -7.76
C GLU A 149 -12.87 -4.76 -7.24
N LEU A 150 -11.76 -4.60 -6.53
CA LEU A 150 -11.07 -5.72 -5.89
C LEU A 150 -11.96 -6.39 -4.82
N LEU A 151 -12.63 -5.60 -3.99
CA LEU A 151 -13.57 -6.11 -2.98
C LEU A 151 -14.72 -6.88 -3.64
N SER A 152 -15.36 -6.30 -4.65
CA SER A 152 -16.42 -6.93 -5.43
C SER A 152 -15.96 -8.27 -6.04
N PHE A 153 -14.79 -8.27 -6.69
CA PHE A 153 -14.20 -9.49 -7.23
C PHE A 153 -13.95 -10.55 -6.16
N ILE A 154 -13.40 -10.15 -5.00
CA ILE A 154 -13.13 -11.08 -3.92
C ILE A 154 -14.44 -11.68 -3.38
N TYR A 155 -15.47 -10.87 -3.14
CA TYR A 155 -16.71 -11.37 -2.57
C TYR A 155 -17.49 -12.31 -3.50
N TYR A 156 -17.61 -11.94 -4.78
CA TYR A 156 -18.44 -12.67 -5.75
C TYR A 156 -17.67 -13.73 -6.53
N GLY A 157 -16.40 -13.48 -6.88
CA GLY A 157 -15.64 -14.28 -7.84
C GLY A 157 -14.64 -15.26 -7.24
N ILE A 158 -13.98 -14.90 -6.12
CA ILE A 158 -12.75 -15.61 -5.69
C ILE A 158 -12.94 -17.12 -5.49
N LYS A 159 -14.08 -17.53 -4.93
CA LYS A 159 -14.37 -18.94 -4.60
C LYS A 159 -14.52 -19.83 -5.84
N TYR A 160 -14.87 -19.24 -6.98
CA TYR A 160 -15.04 -19.95 -8.25
C TYR A 160 -13.74 -19.97 -9.07
N VAL A 161 -12.96 -18.89 -9.01
CA VAL A 161 -11.69 -18.78 -9.75
C VAL A 161 -10.55 -19.51 -9.05
N PHE A 162 -10.54 -19.50 -7.71
CA PHE A 162 -9.53 -20.16 -6.88
C PHE A 162 -10.20 -21.06 -5.83
N PRO A 163 -10.90 -22.13 -6.24
CA PRO A 163 -11.56 -23.04 -5.32
C PRO A 163 -10.54 -23.72 -4.41
N VAL A 164 -10.91 -23.97 -3.16
CA VAL A 164 -10.07 -24.69 -2.19
C VAL A 164 -10.96 -25.45 -1.23
N LYS A 165 -10.44 -26.57 -0.71
CA LYS A 165 -11.06 -27.37 0.33
C LYS A 165 -10.04 -27.61 1.44
N PRO A 166 -10.47 -27.75 2.70
CA PRO A 166 -9.58 -28.22 3.76
C PRO A 166 -9.00 -29.59 3.41
N GLY A 167 -7.69 -29.73 3.55
CA GLY A 167 -6.95 -30.96 3.28
C GLY A 167 -6.51 -31.65 4.57
N GLN A 168 -5.34 -32.31 4.51
CA GLN A 168 -4.80 -33.07 5.62
C GLN A 168 -4.36 -32.20 6.81
N LEU A 169 -4.31 -32.81 8.00
CA LEU A 169 -3.80 -32.17 9.20
C LEU A 169 -2.29 -31.92 9.08
N THR A 170 -1.88 -30.66 9.19
CA THR A 170 -0.49 -30.24 9.04
C THR A 170 -0.15 -29.11 10.01
N ARG A 171 1.11 -28.67 9.98
CA ARG A 171 1.60 -27.49 10.68
C ARG A 171 1.68 -26.31 9.72
N GLY A 172 1.33 -25.12 10.21
CA GLY A 172 1.25 -23.95 9.35
C GLY A 172 0.93 -22.64 10.05
N ILE A 173 0.64 -21.64 9.24
CA ILE A 173 0.20 -20.30 9.64
C ILE A 173 -1.32 -20.27 9.62
N SER A 174 -1.96 -19.85 10.70
CA SER A 174 -3.42 -19.78 10.78
C SER A 174 -4.01 -18.86 9.70
N THR A 175 -5.05 -19.35 9.00
CA THR A 175 -5.78 -18.61 7.96
C THR A 175 -7.28 -18.67 8.22
N SER A 176 -8.08 -17.98 7.40
CA SER A 176 -9.55 -17.95 7.51
C SER A 176 -9.99 -17.53 8.93
N PHE A 177 -11.02 -18.15 9.48
CA PHE A 177 -11.56 -17.85 10.81
C PHE A 177 -10.60 -18.13 11.97
N ASP A 178 -9.51 -18.89 11.75
CA ASP A 178 -8.47 -19.12 12.74
C ASP A 178 -7.37 -18.06 12.74
N ALA A 179 -7.38 -17.16 11.75
CA ALA A 179 -6.43 -16.06 11.69
C ALA A 179 -6.68 -15.03 12.81
N PRO A 180 -5.63 -14.35 13.29
CA PRO A 180 -5.75 -13.36 14.36
C PRO A 180 -6.79 -12.26 14.10
N ILE A 181 -6.97 -11.86 12.83
CA ILE A 181 -7.91 -10.80 12.44
C ILE A 181 -9.38 -11.18 12.72
N LEU A 182 -9.73 -12.47 12.62
CA LEU A 182 -11.09 -12.99 12.80
C LEU A 182 -11.31 -13.65 14.17
N LYS A 183 -10.27 -13.73 15.00
CA LYS A 183 -10.33 -14.40 16.30
C LYS A 183 -11.43 -13.80 17.18
N GLY A 184 -12.36 -14.66 17.63
CA GLY A 184 -13.46 -14.26 18.51
C GLY A 184 -14.56 -13.42 17.85
N LYS A 185 -14.56 -13.28 16.52
CA LYS A 185 -15.63 -12.58 15.77
C LYS A 185 -16.81 -13.47 15.42
N LEU A 186 -16.59 -14.79 15.42
CA LEU A 186 -17.63 -15.78 15.22
C LEU A 186 -17.27 -17.04 16.03
N MET A 187 -18.27 -17.71 16.59
CA MET A 187 -18.09 -19.07 17.11
C MET A 187 -18.09 -20.00 15.90
N SER A 188 -16.91 -20.27 15.32
CA SER A 188 -16.83 -21.28 14.26
C SER A 188 -16.99 -22.66 14.91
N ALA A 189 -17.89 -23.47 14.37
CA ALA A 189 -18.21 -24.81 14.90
C ALA A 189 -17.19 -25.88 14.49
N GLY A 190 -16.10 -25.50 13.82
CA GLY A 190 -15.07 -26.41 13.35
C GLY A 190 -14.17 -26.88 14.49
N GLU A 191 -14.06 -28.20 14.67
CA GLU A 191 -13.16 -28.82 15.66
C GLU A 191 -11.68 -28.58 15.33
N ASN A 192 -11.35 -28.38 14.04
CA ASN A 192 -9.97 -28.26 13.56
C ASN A 192 -9.72 -26.89 12.94
N LYS A 193 -8.61 -26.26 13.37
CA LYS A 193 -8.13 -24.99 12.82
C LYS A 193 -7.74 -25.12 11.35
N LEU A 194 -7.78 -24.04 10.59
CA LEU A 194 -7.31 -23.93 9.22
C LEU A 194 -5.94 -23.26 9.16
N VAL A 195 -5.01 -23.84 8.42
CA VAL A 195 -3.65 -23.32 8.28
C VAL A 195 -3.15 -23.36 6.84
N TRP A 196 -2.40 -22.35 6.42
CA TRP A 196 -1.51 -22.48 5.27
C TRP A 196 -0.32 -23.36 5.65
N PRO A 197 -0.06 -24.46 4.93
CA PRO A 197 1.09 -25.34 5.21
C PRO A 197 2.39 -24.54 5.20
N ASP A 198 3.12 -24.57 6.32
CA ASP A 198 4.40 -23.89 6.44
C ASP A 198 5.22 -24.57 7.55
N ALA A 199 6.45 -24.98 7.22
CA ALA A 199 7.34 -25.66 8.16
C ALA A 199 7.70 -24.80 9.39
N LYS A 200 7.71 -23.46 9.24
CA LYS A 200 7.97 -22.49 10.32
C LYS A 200 6.70 -22.10 11.06
N GLY A 201 5.52 -22.49 10.58
CA GLY A 201 4.23 -22.25 11.22
C GLY A 201 4.20 -22.77 12.66
N LYS A 202 3.33 -22.26 13.53
CA LYS A 202 3.22 -22.71 14.94
C LYS A 202 1.88 -23.36 15.26
N THR A 203 0.94 -23.33 14.31
CA THR A 203 -0.42 -23.84 14.48
C THR A 203 -0.54 -25.19 13.80
N LYS A 204 -1.17 -26.16 14.46
CA LYS A 204 -1.61 -27.42 13.84
C LYS A 204 -3.07 -27.26 13.39
N GLY A 205 -3.38 -27.67 12.16
CA GLY A 205 -4.70 -27.51 11.57
C GLY A 205 -4.82 -28.18 10.20
N LEU A 206 -6.02 -28.22 9.64
CA LEU A 206 -6.26 -28.70 8.29
C LEU A 206 -5.60 -27.76 7.28
N SER A 207 -4.89 -28.33 6.31
CA SER A 207 -4.20 -27.57 5.27
C SER A 207 -5.18 -26.84 4.37
N VAL A 208 -4.95 -25.56 4.13
CA VAL A 208 -5.61 -24.77 3.08
C VAL A 208 -4.56 -24.41 2.04
N GLU A 209 -4.83 -24.72 0.77
CA GLU A 209 -3.94 -24.30 -0.31
C GLU A 209 -3.95 -22.77 -0.41
N PRO A 210 -2.79 -22.11 -0.20
CA PRO A 210 -2.70 -20.66 -0.28
C PRO A 210 -3.00 -20.19 -1.70
N LEU A 211 -3.58 -19.00 -1.85
CA LEU A 211 -3.85 -18.41 -3.17
C LEU A 211 -2.63 -18.45 -4.09
N HIS A 212 -1.45 -18.17 -3.55
CA HIS A 212 -0.18 -18.21 -4.26
C HIS A 212 0.90 -18.80 -3.34
N LYS A 213 1.92 -19.44 -3.93
CA LYS A 213 3.05 -20.02 -3.18
C LYS A 213 3.79 -19.03 -2.27
N SER A 214 3.69 -17.73 -2.54
CA SER A 214 4.32 -16.68 -1.74
C SER A 214 3.42 -16.10 -0.65
N CYS A 215 2.19 -16.58 -0.47
CA CYS A 215 1.27 -16.08 0.57
C CYS A 215 1.86 -16.19 1.97
N THR A 216 2.43 -17.35 2.34
CA THR A 216 3.01 -17.53 3.68
C THR A 216 4.22 -16.62 3.87
N TYR A 217 5.06 -16.49 2.85
CA TYR A 217 6.17 -15.53 2.84
C TYR A 217 5.69 -14.08 3.07
N ALA A 218 4.72 -13.60 2.30
CA ALA A 218 4.19 -12.25 2.44
C ALA A 218 3.48 -12.03 3.80
N ALA A 219 2.69 -13.00 4.25
CA ALA A 219 1.95 -12.93 5.51
C ALA A 219 2.87 -12.89 6.75
N THR A 220 3.99 -13.60 6.73
CA THR A 220 4.95 -13.57 7.86
C THR A 220 5.70 -12.23 7.98
N ARG A 221 5.85 -11.50 6.87
CA ARG A 221 6.58 -10.22 6.83
C ARG A 221 5.69 -9.01 7.09
N ASP A 222 4.42 -9.13 6.72
CA ASP A 222 3.48 -8.03 6.72
C ASP A 222 2.17 -8.46 7.37
N PRO A 223 1.91 -8.03 8.62
CA PRO A 223 0.66 -8.36 9.33
C PRO A 223 -0.59 -7.94 8.56
N GLU A 224 -0.50 -6.89 7.75
CA GLU A 224 -1.62 -6.44 6.93
C GLU A 224 -1.86 -7.40 5.75
N MET A 225 -0.79 -7.91 5.12
CA MET A 225 -0.92 -8.97 4.12
C MET A 225 -1.54 -10.22 4.73
N HIS A 226 -1.13 -10.60 5.94
CA HIS A 226 -1.74 -11.73 6.65
C HIS A 226 -3.24 -11.53 6.84
N ALA A 227 -3.66 -10.35 7.33
CA ALA A 227 -5.06 -10.03 7.54
C ALA A 227 -5.88 -10.09 6.23
N LEU A 228 -5.43 -9.42 5.17
CA LEU A 228 -6.14 -9.37 3.89
C LEU A 228 -6.26 -10.75 3.24
N LEU A 229 -5.18 -11.54 3.26
CA LEU A 229 -5.18 -12.90 2.71
C LEU A 229 -6.06 -13.85 3.52
N ALA A 230 -6.04 -13.75 4.85
CA ALA A 230 -6.87 -14.58 5.71
C ALA A 230 -8.37 -14.24 5.56
N LEU A 231 -8.73 -12.96 5.44
CA LEU A 231 -10.11 -12.54 5.14
C LEU A 231 -10.57 -13.08 3.78
N THR A 232 -9.67 -13.09 2.79
CA THR A 232 -9.96 -13.68 1.48
C THR A 232 -10.23 -15.18 1.57
N ASP A 233 -9.44 -15.92 2.37
CA ASP A 233 -9.69 -17.34 2.61
C ASP A 233 -10.99 -17.60 3.39
N ALA A 234 -11.34 -16.73 4.33
CA ALA A 234 -12.63 -16.78 5.01
C ALA A 234 -13.80 -16.59 4.04
N ILE A 235 -13.62 -15.81 2.97
CA ILE A 235 -14.62 -15.67 1.90
C ILE A 235 -14.63 -16.90 0.96
N ARG A 236 -13.48 -17.52 0.71
CA ARG A 236 -13.35 -18.74 -0.12
C ARG A 236 -13.98 -19.97 0.53
N LEU A 237 -13.79 -20.13 1.84
CA LEU A 237 -14.13 -21.34 2.60
C LEU A 237 -15.39 -21.21 3.47
N GLY A 238 -15.74 -19.99 3.89
CA GLY A 238 -16.75 -19.76 4.91
C GLY A 238 -18.18 -20.07 4.47
N ALA A 239 -19.01 -20.47 5.45
CA ALA A 239 -20.47 -20.54 5.29
C ALA A 239 -21.08 -19.16 4.99
N PRO A 240 -22.35 -19.05 4.55
CA PRO A 240 -22.93 -17.76 4.16
C PRO A 240 -22.79 -16.63 5.20
N ARG A 241 -23.02 -16.93 6.50
CA ARG A 241 -22.86 -15.96 7.60
C ARG A 241 -21.41 -15.56 7.83
N GLU A 242 -20.53 -16.54 7.79
CA GLU A 242 -19.08 -16.41 7.92
C GLU A 242 -18.50 -15.52 6.81
N ARG A 243 -18.89 -15.80 5.56
CA ARG A 243 -18.48 -15.05 4.38
C ARG A 243 -18.95 -13.59 4.43
N GLU A 244 -20.17 -13.35 4.91
CA GLU A 244 -20.71 -12.00 5.07
C GLU A 244 -19.95 -11.19 6.13
N LEU A 245 -19.57 -11.82 7.25
CA LEU A 245 -18.72 -11.19 8.24
C LEU A 245 -17.33 -10.86 7.68
N ALA A 246 -16.70 -11.83 7.00
CA ALA A 246 -15.38 -11.65 6.39
C ALA A 246 -15.39 -10.55 5.32
N TYR A 247 -16.47 -10.43 4.55
CA TYR A 247 -16.69 -9.35 3.59
C TYR A 247 -16.66 -7.97 4.27
N LYS A 248 -17.49 -7.76 5.29
CA LYS A 248 -17.55 -6.48 6.03
C LYS A 248 -16.21 -6.10 6.67
N MET A 249 -15.49 -7.10 7.16
CA MET A 249 -14.16 -6.88 7.71
C MET A 249 -13.13 -6.55 6.64
N LEU A 250 -13.19 -7.21 5.48
CA LEU A 250 -12.33 -6.90 4.35
C LEU A 250 -12.62 -5.50 3.80
N GLU A 251 -13.88 -5.10 3.67
CA GLU A 251 -14.31 -3.76 3.27
C GLU A 251 -13.70 -2.69 4.17
N LYS A 252 -13.81 -2.87 5.50
CA LYS A 252 -13.18 -2.00 6.50
C LYS A 252 -11.66 -1.97 6.37
N GLU A 253 -11.02 -3.13 6.21
CA GLU A 253 -9.58 -3.18 6.00
C GLU A 253 -9.17 -2.51 4.69
N LEU A 254 -10.00 -2.55 3.65
CA LEU A 254 -9.74 -1.82 2.42
C LEU A 254 -10.07 -0.32 2.53
N ARG A 255 -10.59 0.17 3.67
CA ARG A 255 -11.04 1.56 3.89
C ARG A 255 -11.95 2.04 2.75
N ILE A 256 -12.91 1.20 2.39
CA ILE A 256 -13.97 1.53 1.44
C ILE A 256 -15.13 1.99 2.32
N ASP A 257 -15.09 3.27 2.67
CA ASP A 257 -16.17 3.97 3.39
C ASP A 257 -16.83 4.98 2.44
#